data_AF-A0A7V1PBZ0-F1
#
_entry.id   AF-A0A7V1PBZ0-F1
#
_cell.length_a   1.000
_cell.length_b   1.000
_cell.length_c   1.000
_cell.angle_alpha   90.00
_cell.angle_beta   90.00
_cell.angle_gamma   90.00
#
_symmetry.space_group_name_H-M   'P 1'
#
loop_
_entity.id
_entity.type
_entity.pdbx_description
1 polymer ?
#
loop_
_entity_poly.entity_id
_entity_poly.type
_entity_poly.pdbx_seq_one_letter_code
_entity_poly.pdbx_strand_id
1 'polypeptide(L)' 'MPQLKTWKELPIGGVVPGGATPEANKTGSWRSERPIWDEDKCIQCLQCWLHCPDDSILI' A
#
# COMPACT_ATOMS: atom_id res chain seq x y z
N MET A 1 -11.18 -8.77 -1.02
CA MET A 1 -11.89 -7.52 -0.71
C MET A 1 -11.81 -7.29 0.79
N PRO A 2 -11.61 -6.05 1.27
CA PRO A 2 -11.53 -5.79 2.71
C PRO A 2 -12.88 -6.14 3.38
N GLN A 3 -12.81 -6.73 4.56
CA GLN A 3 -14.00 -7.03 5.35
C GLN A 3 -14.48 -5.73 6.02
N LEU A 4 -15.64 -5.23 5.60
CA LEU A 4 -16.19 -3.99 6.14
C LEU A 4 -16.79 -4.22 7.53
N LYS A 5 -16.49 -3.31 8.46
CA LYS A 5 -17.12 -3.29 9.78
C LYS A 5 -18.60 -2.92 9.64
N THR A 6 -19.42 -3.53 10.47
CA THR A 6 -20.82 -3.15 10.65
C THR A 6 -20.93 -1.87 11.47
N TRP A 7 -22.08 -1.20 11.43
CA TRP A 7 -22.33 0.03 12.19
C TRP A 7 -22.16 -0.14 13.70
N LYS A 8 -22.33 -1.35 14.24
CA LYS A 8 -22.15 -1.66 15.67
C LYS A 8 -20.68 -1.75 16.10
N GLU A 9 -19.80 -2.01 15.14
CA GLU A 9 -18.36 -2.19 15.37
C GLU A 9 -17.57 -0.90 15.13
N LEU A 10 -18.22 0.13 14.59
CA LEU A 10 -17.61 1.44 14.39
C LEU A 10 -17.53 2.18 15.74
N PRO A 11 -16.36 2.69 16.12
CA PRO A 11 -16.22 3.50 17.33
C PRO A 11 -16.97 4.83 17.19
N ILE A 12 -17.41 5.36 18.33
CA ILE A 12 -18.14 6.63 18.41
C ILE A 12 -17.29 7.75 17.79
N GLY A 13 -17.93 8.58 16.96
CA GLY A 13 -17.27 9.72 16.32
C GLY A 13 -16.27 9.36 15.22
N GLY A 14 -16.24 8.10 14.76
CA GLY A 14 -15.33 7.70 13.67
C GLY A 14 -13.85 7.70 14.07
N VAL A 15 -13.57 7.61 15.37
CA VAL A 15 -12.20 7.49 15.89
C VAL A 15 -11.52 6.28 15.22
N VAL A 16 -10.23 6.37 14.92
CA VAL A 16 -9.45 5.23 14.43
C VAL A 16 -8.45 4.83 15.52
N PRO A 17 -8.82 3.91 16.43
CA PRO A 17 -7.92 3.49 17.51
C PRO A 17 -6.64 2.89 16.92
N GLY A 18 -5.47 3.33 17.40
CA GLY A 18 -4.18 2.91 16.87
C GLY A 18 -3.70 3.68 15.63
N GLY A 19 -4.47 4.66 15.14
CA GLY A 19 -4.14 5.47 13.97
C GLY A 19 -4.56 4.82 12.64
N ALA A 20 -4.55 5.61 11.57
CA ALA A 20 -4.72 5.07 10.23
C ALA A 20 -3.43 4.36 9.83
N THR A 21 -3.48 3.04 9.65
CA THR A 21 -2.32 2.26 9.26
C THR A 21 -2.44 1.78 7.81
N PRO A 22 -1.35 1.78 7.01
CA PRO A 22 -1.38 1.28 5.63
C PRO A 22 -1.81 -0.20 5.53
N GLU A 23 -1.62 -0.98 6.60
CA GLU A 23 -2.00 -2.39 6.66
C GLU A 23 -3.51 -2.59 6.58
N ALA A 24 -4.30 -1.62 7.08
CA ALA A 24 -5.74 -1.64 6.98
C ALA A 24 -6.23 -1.34 5.54
N ASN A 25 -5.43 -0.64 4.74
CA ASN A 25 -5.77 -0.16 3.40
C ASN A 25 -4.90 -0.81 2.33
N LYS A 26 -5.19 -2.08 2.01
CA LYS A 26 -4.47 -2.80 0.95
C LYS A 26 -4.84 -2.26 -0.44
N THR A 27 -3.90 -1.60 -1.11
CA THR A 27 -4.08 -0.97 -2.45
C THR A 27 -3.74 -1.89 -3.63
N GLY A 28 -3.24 -3.10 -3.39
CA GLY A 28 -2.75 -3.99 -4.45
C GLY A 28 -3.78 -4.38 -5.53
N SER A 29 -5.08 -4.25 -5.24
CA SER A 29 -6.16 -4.48 -6.21
C SER A 29 -6.40 -3.33 -7.19
N TRP A 30 -5.74 -2.17 -7.02
CA TRP A 30 -5.88 -1.03 -7.93
C TRP A 30 -5.13 -1.22 -9.26
N ARG A 31 -4.25 -2.22 -9.33
CA ARG A 31 -3.40 -2.46 -10.51
C ARG A 31 -4.22 -2.97 -11.68
N SER A 32 -4.25 -2.18 -12.76
CA SER A 32 -4.50 -2.69 -14.12
C SER A 32 -3.25 -3.30 -14.74
N GLU A 33 -2.07 -2.80 -14.33
CA GLU A 33 -0.76 -3.25 -14.76
C GLU A 33 0.25 -3.21 -13.59
N ARG A 34 1.42 -3.80 -13.78
CA ARG A 34 2.49 -3.81 -12.76
C ARG A 34 3.88 -3.68 -13.42
N PRO A 35 4.84 -3.01 -12.77
CA PRO A 35 6.23 -3.03 -13.24
C PRO A 35 6.80 -4.45 -13.17
N ILE A 36 7.58 -4.83 -14.19
CA ILE A 36 8.35 -6.07 -14.24
C ILE A 36 9.83 -5.68 -14.13
N TRP A 37 10.50 -6.17 -13.11
CA TRP A 37 11.92 -5.89 -12.90
C TRP A 37 12.76 -6.85 -13.76
N ASP A 38 13.70 -6.27 -14.52
CA ASP A 38 14.69 -6.97 -15.33
C ASP A 38 16.05 -6.76 -14.68
N GLU A 39 16.55 -7.79 -13.99
CA GLU A 39 17.76 -7.72 -13.18
C GLU A 39 19.01 -7.47 -14.03
N ASP A 40 19.09 -8.09 -15.21
CA ASP A 40 20.24 -7.96 -16.13
C ASP A 40 20.44 -6.52 -16.63
N LYS A 41 19.38 -5.70 -16.61
CA LYS A 41 19.41 -4.28 -17.02
C LYS A 41 19.48 -3.31 -15.85
N CYS A 42 19.30 -3.79 -14.61
CA CYS A 42 19.22 -2.92 -13.46
C CYS A 42 20.61 -2.45 -13.02
N ILE A 43 20.85 -1.14 -13.04
CA ILE A 43 22.11 -0.53 -12.57
C ILE A 43 22.10 -0.15 -11.08
N GLN A 44 21.08 -0.60 -10.33
CA GLN A 44 20.90 -0.31 -8.90
C GLN A 44 20.93 1.19 -8.54
N CYS A 45 20.38 2.05 -9.41
CA CYS A 45 20.35 3.50 -9.18
C CYS A 45 19.32 3.97 -8.14
N LEU A 46 18.44 3.07 -7.67
CA LEU A 46 17.38 3.32 -6.67
C LEU A 46 16.38 4.43 -7.02
N GLN A 47 16.33 4.88 -8.28
CA GLN A 47 15.33 5.85 -8.75
C GLN A 47 13.90 5.32 -8.60
N CYS A 48 13.71 4.02 -8.89
CA CYS A 48 12.40 3.38 -8.71
C CYS A 48 11.95 3.40 -7.24
N TRP A 49 12.86 3.15 -6.30
CA TRP A 49 12.60 3.27 -4.87
C TRP A 49 12.25 4.72 -4.48
N LEU A 50 13.10 5.69 -4.86
CA LEU A 50 12.93 7.09 -4.48
C LEU A 50 11.63 7.71 -5.01
N HIS A 51 11.15 7.26 -6.18
CA HIS A 51 10.00 7.84 -6.85
C HIS A 51 8.70 7.04 -6.65
N CYS A 52 8.74 5.93 -5.90
CA CYS A 52 7.53 5.18 -5.60
C CYS A 52 6.65 5.97 -4.62
N PRO A 53 5.42 6.35 -5.00
CA PRO A 53 4.53 7.12 -4.11
C PRO A 53 3.90 6.27 -2.99
N ASP A 54 3.93 4.94 -3.12
CA ASP A 54 3.27 3.98 -2.24
C ASP A 54 4.27 3.13 -1.43
N ASP A 55 5.55 3.50 -1.39
CA ASP A 55 6.63 2.78 -0.69
C ASP A 55 6.63 1.26 -0.98
N SER A 56 6.38 0.91 -2.24
CA SER A 56 6.15 -0.48 -2.68
C SER A 56 7.43 -1.18 -3.16
N ILE A 57 8.60 -0.55 -2.99
CA ILE A 57 9.91 -1.07 -3.35
C ILE A 57 10.78 -1.00 -2.09
N LEU A 58 11.46 -2.09 -1.76
CA LEU A 58 12.31 -2.19 -0.56
C LEU A 58 13.80 -2.21 -0.95
N ILE A 59 14.67 -1.77 -0.05
CA ILE A 59 16.14 -1.80 -0.16
C ILE A 59 16.70 -2.87 0.77
#